data_AF-A0A222FMM6-F1
#
_entry.id   AF-A0A222FMM6-F1
#
_cell.length_a   1.000
_cell.length_b   1.000
_cell.length_c   1.000
_cell.angle_alpha   90.00
_cell.angle_beta   90.00
_cell.angle_gamma   90.00
#
_symmetry.space_group_name_H-M   'P 1'
#
loop_
_entity.id
_entity.type
_entity.pdbx_description
1 polymer ?
#
loop_
_entity_poly.entity_id
_entity_poly.type
_entity_poly.pdbx_seq_one_letter_code
_entity_poly.pdbx_strand_id
1 'polypeptide(L)' 'MGSWLRNMKYLLMAVVIFLAACGDNEFSKMSDKELRQRDYQCKMMANPSTAEIQVCNNIRRECERRAADGHYAC' A
#
# COMPACT_ATOMS: atom_id res chain seq x y z
N MET A 1 25.65 -28.64 19.69
CA MET A 1 25.35 -27.19 19.85
C MET A 1 25.45 -26.37 18.56
N GLY A 2 26.36 -26.67 17.61
CA GLY A 2 26.55 -25.82 16.42
C GLY A 2 25.49 -25.91 15.30
N SER A 3 24.72 -26.99 15.18
CA SER A 3 23.66 -27.12 14.16
C SER A 3 22.45 -26.25 14.46
N TRP A 4 22.08 -26.11 15.74
CA TRP A 4 20.95 -25.33 16.21
C TRP A 4 21.13 -23.83 15.94
N LEU A 5 22.34 -23.30 16.18
CA LEU A 5 22.71 -21.91 15.86
C LEU A 5 22.70 -21.65 14.34
N ARG A 6 23.07 -22.64 13.52
CA ARG A 6 23.05 -22.53 12.06
C ARG A 6 21.61 -22.44 11.54
N ASN A 7 20.75 -23.33 12.02
CA ASN A 7 19.34 -23.38 11.63
C ASN A 7 18.58 -22.10 12.07
N MET A 8 18.89 -21.59 13.27
CA MET A 8 18.30 -20.35 13.77
C MET A 8 18.71 -19.12 12.95
N LYS A 9 19.96 -19.07 12.48
CA LYS A 9 20.42 -18.02 11.55
C LYS A 9 19.66 -18.05 10.22
N TYR A 10 19.46 -19.23 9.64
CA TYR A 10 18.69 -19.36 8.39
C TYR A 10 17.22 -18.94 8.57
N LEU A 11 16.62 -19.27 9.72
CA LEU A 11 15.26 -18.89 10.04
C LEU A 11 15.11 -17.36 10.22
N LEU A 12 16.06 -16.73 10.91
CA LEU A 12 16.12 -15.26 11.02
C LEU A 12 16.32 -14.57 9.67
N MET A 13 17.19 -15.09 8.80
CA MET A 13 17.35 -14.56 7.44
C MET A 13 16.05 -14.65 6.62
N ALA A 14 15.34 -15.77 6.70
CA ALA A 14 14.07 -15.94 6.00
C ALA A 14 13.02 -14.91 6.44
N VAL A 15 12.93 -14.63 7.75
CA VAL A 15 12.00 -13.63 8.29
C VAL A 15 12.31 -12.22 7.76
N VAL A 16 13.58 -11.82 7.70
CA VAL A 16 13.97 -10.50 7.18
C VAL A 16 13.62 -10.34 5.70
N ILE A 17 13.76 -11.41 4.90
CA ILE A 17 13.38 -11.39 3.48
C ILE A 17 11.87 -11.24 3.30
N PHE A 18 11.07 -11.92 4.13
CA PHE A 18 9.61 -11.79 4.10
C PHE A 18 9.11 -10.40 4.52
N LEU A 19 9.80 -9.74 5.46
CA LEU A 19 9.43 -8.38 5.89
C LEU A 19 9.75 -7.31 4.84
N ALA A 20 10.74 -7.53 3.97
CA ALA A 20 11.08 -6.59 2.89
C ALA A 20 10.03 -6.51 1.77
N ALA A 21 9.10 -7.46 1.70
CA ALA A 21 7.99 -7.44 0.73
C ALA A 21 6.80 -6.56 1.18
N CYS A 22 6.83 -6.03 2.39
CA CYS A 22 5.88 -5.03 2.86
C CYS A 22 6.32 -3.64 2.36
N GLY A 23 6.27 -3.44 1.05
CA GLY A 23 6.71 -2.21 0.37
C GLY A 23 5.60 -1.18 0.18
N ASP A 24 6.01 0.03 -0.19
CA ASP A 24 5.17 1.21 -0.44
C ASP A 24 3.86 0.90 -1.17
N ASN A 25 2.76 1.46 -0.65
CA ASN A 25 1.45 1.40 -1.27
C ASN A 25 1.55 1.92 -2.72
N GLU A 26 1.06 1.16 -3.72
CA GLU A 26 1.17 1.49 -5.16
C GLU A 26 0.77 2.95 -5.47
N PHE A 27 -0.24 3.44 -4.76
CA PHE A 27 -0.78 4.79 -4.89
C PHE A 27 0.19 5.91 -4.46
N SER A 28 1.19 5.62 -3.62
CA SER A 28 2.22 6.61 -3.24
C SER A 28 3.07 7.07 -4.42
N LYS A 29 3.24 6.20 -5.43
CA LYS A 29 4.00 6.49 -6.66
C LYS A 29 3.14 7.11 -7.75
N MET A 30 1.81 7.18 -7.54
CA MET A 30 0.85 7.72 -8.50
C MET A 30 0.98 9.24 -8.60
N SER A 31 0.92 9.77 -9.82
CA SER A 31 0.89 11.23 -10.03
C SER A 31 -0.39 11.85 -9.47
N ASP A 32 -0.39 13.14 -9.12
CA ASP A 32 -1.59 13.80 -8.57
C ASP A 32 -2.77 13.79 -9.56
N LYS A 33 -2.47 13.93 -10.85
CA LYS A 33 -3.48 13.89 -11.90
C LYS A 33 -4.17 12.53 -11.92
N GLU A 34 -3.38 11.47 -11.88
CA GLU A 34 -3.91 10.11 -11.89
C GLU A 34 -4.64 9.79 -10.59
N LEU A 35 -4.09 10.18 -9.44
CA LEU A 35 -4.73 9.99 -8.14
C LEU A 35 -6.09 10.69 -8.07
N ARG A 36 -6.18 11.94 -8.51
CA ARG A 36 -7.44 12.69 -8.60
C ARG A 36 -8.45 12.01 -9.53
N GLN A 37 -7.99 11.53 -10.68
CA GLN A 37 -8.85 10.84 -11.64
C GLN A 37 -9.41 9.53 -11.05
N ARG A 38 -8.57 8.75 -10.36
CA ARG A 38 -8.97 7.49 -9.71
C ARG A 38 -9.92 7.74 -8.54
N ASP A 39 -9.68 8.76 -7.73
CA ASP A 39 -10.60 9.17 -6.66
C ASP A 39 -11.97 9.58 -7.22
N TYR A 40 -12.00 10.35 -8.32
CA TYR A 40 -13.24 10.69 -9.00
C TYR A 40 -13.98 9.45 -9.51
N GLN A 41 -13.28 8.48 -10.11
CA GLN A 41 -13.89 7.22 -10.55
C GLN A 41 -14.51 6.45 -9.39
N CYS A 42 -13.83 6.40 -8.24
CA CYS A 42 -14.36 5.80 -7.02
C CYS A 42 -15.64 6.48 -6.52
N LYS A 43 -15.71 7.82 -6.59
CA LYS A 43 -16.91 8.59 -6.18
C LYS A 43 -18.11 8.39 -7.10
N MET A 44 -17.87 8.09 -8.38
CA MET A 44 -18.93 7.91 -9.38
C MET A 44 -19.41 6.45 -9.51
N MET A 45 -18.76 5.51 -8.82
CA MET A 45 -19.07 4.10 -8.93
C MET A 45 -20.30 3.73 -8.11
N ALA A 46 -21.36 3.24 -8.78
CA ALA A 46 -22.63 2.95 -8.13
C ALA A 46 -22.64 1.62 -7.35
N ASN A 47 -22.02 0.57 -7.89
CA ASN A 47 -22.07 -0.79 -7.33
C ASN A 47 -20.68 -1.45 -7.37
N PRO A 48 -19.72 -1.01 -6.53
CA PRO A 48 -18.38 -1.59 -6.50
C PRO A 48 -18.40 -3.02 -5.94
N SER A 49 -17.61 -3.90 -6.53
CA SER A 49 -17.23 -5.18 -5.94
C SER A 49 -16.39 -4.98 -4.67
N THR A 50 -16.25 -6.02 -3.84
CA THR A 50 -15.40 -5.97 -2.64
C THR A 50 -13.96 -5.57 -2.95
N ALA A 51 -13.42 -6.03 -4.08
CA ALA A 51 -12.07 -5.67 -4.52
C ALA A 51 -11.98 -4.18 -4.88
N GLU A 52 -12.97 -3.65 -5.59
CA GLU A 52 -13.03 -2.22 -5.94
C GLU A 52 -13.19 -1.34 -4.70
N ILE A 53 -13.99 -1.76 -3.71
CA ILE A 53 -14.09 -1.06 -2.42
C ILE A 53 -12.72 -0.95 -1.76
N GLN A 54 -11.94 -2.03 -1.75
CA GLN A 54 -10.60 -2.02 -1.17
C GLN A 54 -9.65 -1.08 -1.92
N VAL A 55 -9.68 -1.10 -3.25
CA VAL A 55 -8.91 -0.18 -4.10
C VAL A 55 -9.28 1.27 -3.80
N CYS A 56 -10.58 1.60 -3.76
CA CYS A 56 -11.05 2.95 -3.47
C CYS A 56 -10.69 3.43 -2.07
N ASN A 57 -10.68 2.53 -1.08
CA ASN A 57 -10.19 2.85 0.27
C ASN A 57 -8.69 3.15 0.26
N ASN A 58 -7.89 2.43 -0.51
CA ASN A 58 -6.46 2.68 -0.62
C ASN A 58 -6.16 4.02 -1.31
N ILE A 59 -6.92 4.36 -2.37
CA ILE A 59 -6.84 5.68 -3.04
C ILE A 59 -7.15 6.80 -2.05
N ARG A 60 -8.26 6.68 -1.31
CA ARG A 60 -8.66 7.69 -0.33
C ARG A 60 -7.65 7.87 0.80
N ARG A 61 -7.07 6.77 1.29
CA ARG A 61 -5.97 6.83 2.27
C ARG A 61 -4.76 7.60 1.75
N GLU A 62 -4.41 7.43 0.48
CA GLU A 62 -3.31 8.19 -0.11
C GLU A 62 -3.65 9.68 -0.27
N CYS A 63 -4.88 10.01 -0.66
CA CYS A 63 -5.36 11.40 -0.66
C CYS A 63 -5.25 12.03 0.74
N GLU A 64 -5.70 11.33 1.79
CA GLU A 64 -5.63 11.77 3.18
C GLU A 64 -4.18 11.92 3.67
N ARG A 65 -3.30 10.98 3.31
CA ARG A 65 -1.87 11.04 3.62
C ARG A 65 -1.22 12.27 3.00
N ARG A 66 -1.46 12.54 1.70
CA ARG A 66 -0.95 13.75 1.03
C ARG A 66 -1.52 15.03 1.65
N ALA A 67 -2.81 15.06 1.97
CA ALA A 67 -3.44 16.21 2.62
C ALA A 67 -2.85 16.49 4.01
N ALA A 68 -2.52 15.44 4.79
CA ALA A 68 -1.82 15.57 6.07
C ALA A 68 -0.42 16.18 5.90
N ASP A 69 0.24 15.93 4.76
CA ASP A 69 1.51 16.55 4.37
C ASP A 69 1.34 17.95 3.73
N GLY A 70 0.12 18.49 3.68
CA GLY A 70 -0.20 19.79 3.06
C GLY A 70 -0.36 19.76 1.53
N HIS A 71 -0.40 18.57 0.92
CA HIS A 71 -0.55 18.37 -0.51
C HIS A 71 -1.97 17.90 -0.88
N TYR A 72 -2.79 18.82 -1.38
CA TYR A 72 -4.19 18.55 -1.76
C TYR A 72 -4.31 18.06 -3.21
N ALA A 73 -3.88 16.82 -3.44
CA ALA A 73 -3.89 16.14 -4.74
C ALA A 73 -5.27 15.62 -5.16
N CYS A 74 -6.21 15.51 -4.21
CA CYS A 74 -7.61 15.14 -4.37
C CYS A 74 -8.45 16.30 -3.83
#